data_AF-A0A536H8N5-F1
#
_entry.id   AF-A0A536H8N5-F1
#
_cell.length_a   1.000
_cell.length_b   1.000
_cell.length_c   1.000
_cell.angle_alpha   90.00
_cell.angle_beta   90.00
_cell.angle_gamma   90.00
#
_symmetry.space_group_name_H-M   'P 1'
#
loop_
_entity.id
_entity.type
_entity.pdbx_description
1 polymer ?
#
loop_
_entity_poly.entity_id
_entity_poly.type
_entity_poly.pdbx_seq_one_letter_code
_entity_poly.pdbx_strand_id
1 'polypeptide(L)'
;RYSVSDTAEFGDYVSGPRVIDDHVRQSMRQVLAEIQDGSFAERWLDENSNGREQFMAMRKKDADHQIEQVGRELRSMMTWLEPVEK
;
A
#
# COMPACT_ATOMS: atom_id res chain seq x y z
N ARG A 1 14.99 12.46 -11.35
CA ARG A 1 14.68 13.80 -10.80
C ARG A 1 14.71 14.90 -11.85
N TYR A 2 15.40 14.73 -12.98
CA TYR A 2 15.43 15.69 -14.10
C TYR A 2 14.06 16.23 -14.59
N SER A 3 12.98 15.45 -14.45
CA SER A 3 11.63 15.83 -14.90
C SER A 3 10.78 16.55 -13.84
N VAL A 4 11.32 16.86 -12.67
CA VAL A 4 10.62 17.64 -11.62
C VAL A 4 11.35 18.96 -11.36
N SER A 5 10.70 19.91 -10.70
CA SER A 5 11.33 21.19 -10.36
C SER A 5 12.43 21.04 -9.31
N ASP A 6 13.38 21.97 -9.29
CA ASP A 6 14.45 22.03 -8.27
C ASP A 6 13.88 22.05 -6.84
N THR A 7 12.73 22.70 -6.64
CA THR A 7 12.01 22.71 -5.35
C THR A 7 11.57 21.31 -4.94
N ALA A 8 11.02 20.53 -5.87
CA ALA A 8 10.59 19.16 -5.59
C ALA A 8 11.79 18.24 -5.36
N GLU A 9 12.87 18.42 -6.12
CA GLU A 9 14.12 17.68 -5.94
C GLU A 9 14.79 17.96 -4.59
N PHE A 10 14.89 19.23 -4.18
CA PHE A 10 15.37 19.60 -2.86
C PHE A 10 14.49 18.99 -1.76
N GLY A 11 13.17 19.09 -1.92
CA GLY A 11 12.19 18.49 -1.01
C GLY A 11 12.37 16.98 -0.86
N ASP A 12 12.59 16.27 -1.96
CA ASP A 12 12.86 14.83 -2.00
C ASP A 12 14.15 14.48 -1.23
N TYR A 13 15.26 15.20 -1.45
CA TYR A 13 16.50 14.97 -0.70
C TYR A 13 16.34 15.13 0.82
N VAL A 14 15.66 16.20 1.26
CA VAL A 14 15.60 16.54 2.70
C VAL A 14 14.47 15.85 3.44
N SER A 15 13.38 15.50 2.74
CA SER A 15 12.19 14.93 3.37
C SER A 15 12.03 13.43 3.11
N GLY A 16 12.54 12.90 1.99
CA GLY A 16 12.43 11.49 1.64
C GLY A 16 12.95 10.56 2.75
N PRO A 17 14.21 10.72 3.22
CA PRO A 17 14.77 9.92 4.30
C PRO A 17 14.11 10.13 5.66
N ARG A 18 13.34 11.21 5.85
CA ARG A 18 12.58 11.46 7.09
C ARG A 18 11.28 10.66 7.13
N VAL A 19 10.73 10.31 5.96
CA VAL A 19 9.52 9.49 5.83
C VAL A 19 9.89 8.02 5.69
N ILE A 20 10.89 7.72 4.86
CA ILE A 20 11.42 6.36 4.65
C ILE A 20 12.81 6.29 5.29
N ASP A 21 12.82 6.02 6.58
CA ASP A 21 14.03 5.96 7.40
C ASP A 21 14.53 4.51 7.60
N ASP A 22 15.53 4.34 8.47
CA ASP A 22 16.10 3.04 8.79
C ASP A 22 15.11 2.09 9.47
N HIS A 23 14.11 2.62 10.20
CA HIS A 23 13.06 1.81 10.80
C HIS A 23 12.16 1.18 9.73
N VAL A 24 11.84 1.91 8.66
CA VAL A 24 11.12 1.34 7.50
C VAL A 24 11.94 0.21 6.88
N ARG A 25 13.25 0.41 6.69
CA ARG A 25 14.14 -0.65 6.16
C ARG A 25 14.21 -1.87 7.10
N GLN A 26 14.21 -1.67 8.41
CA GLN A 26 14.19 -2.76 9.38
C GLN A 26 12.87 -3.54 9.30
N SER A 27 11.73 -2.83 9.24
CA SER A 27 10.41 -3.44 9.03
C SER A 27 10.38 -4.29 7.76
N MET A 28 10.95 -3.80 6.65
CA MET A 28 11.05 -4.57 5.40
C MET A 28 11.88 -5.85 5.56
N ARG A 29 13.01 -5.80 6.31
CA ARG A 29 13.83 -6.99 6.58
C ARG A 29 13.08 -8.00 7.45
N GLN A 30 12.33 -7.53 8.44
CA GLN A 30 11.52 -8.38 9.30
C GLN A 30 10.42 -9.10 8.50
N VAL A 31 9.70 -8.37 7.64
CA VAL A 31 8.71 -8.97 6.74
C VAL A 31 9.35 -10.02 5.83
N LEU A 32 10.54 -9.75 5.29
CA LEU A 32 11.28 -10.74 4.49
C LEU A 32 11.66 -11.99 5.30
N ALA A 33 12.11 -11.82 6.54
CA ALA A 33 12.44 -12.95 7.41
C ALA A 33 11.21 -13.83 7.67
N GLU A 34 10.05 -13.23 7.98
CA GLU A 34 8.78 -13.94 8.18
C GLU A 34 8.28 -14.67 6.93
N ILE A 35 8.64 -14.18 5.74
CA ILE A 35 8.35 -14.87 4.49
C ILE A 35 9.29 -16.07 4.32
N GLN A 36 10.59 -15.88 4.61
CA GLN A 36 11.62 -16.90 4.42
C GLN A 36 11.54 -18.04 5.43
N ASP A 37 11.16 -17.74 6.67
CA ASP A 37 10.99 -18.75 7.73
C ASP A 37 9.63 -19.45 7.68
N GLY A 38 8.71 -18.99 6.84
CA GLY A 38 7.39 -19.59 6.63
C GLY A 38 6.26 -19.04 7.51
N SER A 39 6.57 -18.19 8.51
CA SER A 39 5.58 -17.63 9.44
C SER A 39 4.47 -16.84 8.73
N PHE A 40 4.78 -16.16 7.63
CA PHE A 40 3.79 -15.47 6.82
C PHE A 40 2.83 -16.46 6.13
N ALA A 41 3.37 -17.56 5.58
CA ALA A 41 2.58 -18.56 4.88
C ALA A 41 1.66 -19.32 5.84
N GLU A 42 2.16 -19.68 7.03
CA GLU A 42 1.38 -20.33 8.09
C GLU A 42 0.20 -19.46 8.51
N ARG A 43 0.43 -18.19 8.86
CA ARG A 43 -0.65 -17.23 9.19
C ARG A 43 -1.70 -17.13 8.09
N TRP A 44 -1.29 -17.13 6.82
CA TRP A 44 -2.22 -17.07 5.70
C TRP A 44 -3.05 -18.35 5.55
N LEU A 45 -2.43 -19.52 5.67
CA LEU A 45 -3.12 -20.80 5.60
C LEU A 45 -4.14 -20.96 6.73
N ASP A 46 -3.78 -20.55 7.94
CA ASP A 46 -4.67 -20.55 9.10
C ASP A 46 -5.86 -19.62 8.89
N GLU A 47 -5.63 -18.37 8.49
CA GLU A 47 -6.71 -17.42 8.19
C GLU A 47 -7.64 -17.95 7.08
N ASN A 48 -7.06 -18.57 6.05
CA ASN A 48 -7.84 -19.09 4.93
C ASN A 48 -8.64 -20.35 5.30
N SER A 49 -8.09 -21.23 6.12
CA SER A 49 -8.80 -22.41 6.62
C SER A 49 -9.92 -22.05 7.60
N ASN A 50 -9.77 -20.94 8.33
CA ASN A 50 -10.79 -20.40 9.24
C ASN A 50 -11.81 -19.46 8.58
N GLY A 51 -11.94 -19.49 7.24
CA GLY A 51 -13.01 -18.78 6.54
C GLY A 51 -12.72 -17.30 6.22
N ARG A 52 -11.49 -16.82 6.45
CA ARG A 52 -10.98 -15.50 6.01
C ARG A 52 -11.68 -14.29 6.64
N GLU A 53 -12.18 -14.41 7.87
CA GLU A 53 -12.94 -13.34 8.51
C GLU A 53 -12.14 -12.04 8.66
N GLN A 54 -10.90 -12.11 9.15
CA GLN A 54 -10.04 -10.94 9.34
C GLN A 54 -9.65 -10.34 8.00
N PHE A 55 -9.32 -11.20 7.02
CA PHE A 55 -8.99 -10.77 5.68
C PHE A 55 -10.16 -10.04 5.00
N MET A 56 -11.39 -10.54 5.13
CA MET A 56 -12.58 -9.88 4.58
C MET A 56 -12.90 -8.58 5.31
N ALA A 57 -12.70 -8.51 6.63
CA ALA A 57 -12.84 -7.27 7.40
C ALA A 57 -11.85 -6.20 6.94
N MET A 58 -10.58 -6.59 6.72
CA MET A 58 -9.54 -5.69 6.22
C MET A 58 -9.88 -5.19 4.80
N ARG A 59 -10.26 -6.09 3.91
CA ARG A 59 -10.73 -5.75 2.55
C ARG A 59 -11.90 -4.78 2.56
N LYS A 60 -12.89 -4.98 3.44
CA LYS A 60 -14.04 -4.08 3.56
C LYS A 60 -13.60 -2.70 4.05
N LYS A 61 -12.78 -2.64 5.10
CA LYS A 61 -12.24 -1.39 5.63
C LYS A 61 -11.50 -0.59 4.57
N ASP A 62 -10.69 -1.25 3.76
CA ASP A 62 -9.92 -0.59 2.69
C ASP A 62 -10.85 -0.10 1.57
N ALA A 63 -11.88 -0.87 1.21
CA ALA A 63 -12.89 -0.46 0.21
C ALA A 63 -13.73 0.74 0.68
N ASP A 64 -13.98 0.85 1.98
CA ASP A 64 -14.75 1.93 2.59
C ASP A 64 -13.92 3.23 2.79
N HIS A 65 -12.61 3.20 2.53
CA HIS A 65 -11.72 4.36 2.73
C HIS A 65 -12.12 5.52 1.82
N GLN A 66 -12.10 6.76 2.34
CA GLN A 66 -12.48 7.98 1.60
C GLN A 66 -11.74 8.16 0.26
N ILE A 67 -10.51 7.63 0.16
CA ILE A 67 -9.68 7.74 -1.05
C ILE A 67 -10.28 6.95 -2.21
N GLU A 68 -10.98 5.86 -1.92
CA GLU A 68 -11.68 5.06 -2.93
C GLU A 68 -12.92 5.77 -3.45
N GLN A 69 -13.67 6.43 -2.55
CA GLN A 69 -14.86 7.22 -2.91
C GLN A 69 -14.48 8.39 -3.82
N VAL A 70 -13.58 9.27 -3.34
CA VAL A 70 -13.11 10.44 -4.08
C VAL A 70 -12.38 10.01 -5.36
N GLY A 71 -11.55 8.97 -5.27
CA GLY A 71 -10.80 8.46 -6.41
C GLY A 71 -11.71 7.95 -7.53
N ARG A 72 -12.84 7.29 -7.20
CA ARG A 72 -13.82 6.82 -8.18
C ARG A 72 -14.45 7.99 -8.94
N GLU A 73 -14.87 9.03 -8.24
CA GLU A 73 -15.45 10.24 -8.84
C GLU A 73 -14.45 10.95 -9.74
N LEU A 74 -13.21 11.14 -9.29
CA LEU A 74 -12.19 11.79 -10.10
C LEU A 74 -11.87 10.98 -11.36
N ARG A 75 -11.73 9.66 -11.24
CA ARG A 75 -11.40 8.78 -12.37
C ARG A 75 -12.54 8.69 -13.39
N SER A 76 -13.81 8.80 -12.97
CA SER A 76 -14.94 8.76 -13.92
C SER A 76 -14.99 9.98 -14.85
N MET A 77 -14.39 11.11 -14.43
CA MET A 77 -14.28 12.31 -15.24
C MET A 77 -13.09 12.29 -16.21
N MET A 78 -12.17 11.32 -16.06
CA MET A 78 -10.99 11.19 -16.91
C MET A 78 -11.32 10.33 -18.13
N THR A 79 -11.76 10.95 -19.22
CA THR A 79 -12.23 10.27 -20.45
C THR A 79 -11.19 9.39 -21.15
N TRP A 80 -9.91 9.55 -20.81
CA TRP A 80 -8.79 8.75 -21.31
C TRP A 80 -8.48 7.53 -20.44
N LEU A 81 -9.17 7.36 -19.31
CA LEU A 81 -9.08 6.18 -18.47
C LEU A 81 -10.28 5.26 -18.75
N GLU A 82 -10.02 3.96 -18.70
CA GLU A 82 -11.05 2.93 -18.60
C GLU A 82 -11.09 2.45 -17.13
N PRO A 83 -11.79 3.16 -16.23
CA PRO A 83 -11.82 2.78 -14.84
C PRO A 83 -12.53 1.43 -14.69
N VAL A 84 -11.78 0.42 -14.23
CA VAL A 84 -12.34 -0.86 -13.81
C VAL A 84 -13.03 -0.65 -12.48
N GLU A 85 -14.36 -0.66 -12.47
CA GLU A 85 -15.12 -0.75 -11.22
C GLU A 85 -14.93 -2.15 -10.63
N LYS A 86 -14.56 -2.20 -9.35
CA LYS A 86 -14.51 -3.42 -8.53
C LYS A 86 -15.78 -3.56 -7.72
#